data_AF-A0AAW2PUP7-F1
#
_entry.id   AF-A0AAW2PUP7-F1
#
_cell.length_a   1.000
_cell.length_b   1.000
_cell.length_c   1.000
_cell.angle_alpha   90.00
_cell.angle_beta   90.00
_cell.angle_gamma   90.00
#
_symmetry.space_group_name_H-M   'P 1'
#
loop_
_entity.id
_entity.type
_entity.pdbx_description
1 polymer ?
#
loop_
_entity_poly.entity_id
_entity_poly.type
_entity_poly.pdbx_seq_one_letter_code
_entity_poly.pdbx_strand_id
1 'polypeptide(L)'
;MSQVIIKDDEVDIVIGALQSDLTSFMEAWRPMFSRFHLIIVKDPDLKEELKIPGGFNLNLYTKSDMDKVVGLSSSTISFSGYSCRYFGYLMSRKKYIISIDDDCLPAKDSKGELTDAALKPSARNSRYVDAVLTVPARAMLPLSGINIAFNNELIGPALLPAFRLAKEGKFRWETVEDIWTGMCAKVVCDHLRLGVKSGIPYVWRQERGSAVESLKKEWEGVQLMEEVVPFFQSVRLSEAAVTAEDCVAEIAASVTEQLGHSNPMFARAAETMVEWIKLWKQVRSQ
;
A
#
# COMPACT_ATOMS: atom_id res chain seq x y z
N MET A 1 -16.74 -24.97 3.06
CA MET A 1 -16.33 -23.63 3.54
C MET A 1 -17.55 -22.73 3.50
N SER A 2 -17.95 -22.14 4.62
CA SER A 2 -18.98 -21.10 4.63
C SER A 2 -18.50 -19.92 3.79
N GLN A 3 -19.33 -19.42 2.88
CA GLN A 3 -19.02 -18.17 2.18
C GLN A 3 -18.97 -17.05 3.24
N VAL A 4 -17.80 -16.45 3.43
CA VAL A 4 -17.67 -15.24 4.23
C VAL A 4 -18.26 -14.12 3.38
N ILE A 5 -19.32 -13.50 3.89
CA ILE A 5 -19.94 -12.31 3.27
C ILE A 5 -19.29 -11.09 3.93
N ILE A 6 -18.48 -10.36 3.17
CA ILE A 6 -17.95 -9.05 3.59
C ILE A 6 -19.04 -8.02 3.36
N LYS A 7 -19.39 -7.23 4.37
CA LYS A 7 -20.38 -6.16 4.22
C LYS A 7 -19.73 -4.90 3.67
N ASP A 8 -20.48 -4.14 2.88
CA ASP A 8 -19.97 -2.91 2.26
C ASP A 8 -19.58 -1.86 3.32
N ASP A 9 -20.21 -1.86 4.49
CA ASP A 9 -19.88 -0.96 5.61
C ASP A 9 -18.63 -1.37 6.40
N GLU A 10 -18.00 -2.51 6.09
CA GLU A 10 -16.73 -2.97 6.66
C GLU A 10 -15.51 -2.59 5.81
N VAL A 11 -15.71 -1.89 4.68
CA VAL A 11 -14.66 -1.60 3.68
C VAL A 11 -14.48 -0.09 3.48
N ASP A 12 -13.24 0.36 3.51
CA ASP A 12 -12.82 1.66 2.95
C ASP A 12 -12.03 1.46 1.66
N ILE A 13 -12.26 2.32 0.67
CA ILE A 13 -11.37 2.46 -0.49
C ILE A 13 -10.48 3.68 -0.29
N VAL A 14 -9.17 3.50 -0.27
CA VAL A 14 -8.18 4.56 -0.09
C VAL A 14 -7.57 4.93 -1.45
N ILE A 15 -7.56 6.22 -1.76
CA ILE A 15 -7.01 6.78 -3.00
C ILE A 15 -6.02 7.90 -2.66
N GLY A 16 -4.75 7.72 -3.04
CA GLY A 16 -3.79 8.82 -3.05
C GLY A 16 -3.98 9.65 -4.33
N ALA A 17 -4.30 10.93 -4.20
CA ALA A 17 -4.56 11.83 -5.31
C ALA A 17 -3.30 12.64 -5.66
N LEU A 18 -2.60 12.21 -6.70
CA LEU A 18 -1.41 12.84 -7.29
C LEU A 18 -1.77 13.71 -8.51
N GLN A 19 -2.99 13.61 -9.04
CA GLN A 19 -3.53 14.49 -10.08
C GLN A 19 -4.75 15.28 -9.61
N SER A 20 -4.94 16.47 -10.16
CA SER A 20 -5.96 17.41 -9.70
C SER A 20 -7.37 17.11 -10.19
N ASP A 21 -7.54 16.54 -11.39
CA ASP A 21 -8.86 16.16 -11.91
C ASP A 21 -9.09 14.65 -11.79
N LEU A 22 -9.92 14.26 -10.81
CA LEU A 22 -10.29 12.88 -10.56
C LEU A 22 -11.57 12.46 -11.28
N THR A 23 -12.19 13.35 -12.07
CA THR A 23 -13.52 13.12 -12.68
C THR A 23 -13.56 11.84 -13.49
N SER A 24 -12.69 11.70 -14.50
CA SER A 24 -12.70 10.53 -15.38
C SER A 24 -12.41 9.22 -14.64
N PHE A 25 -11.50 9.25 -13.66
CA PHE A 25 -11.14 8.10 -12.84
C PHE A 25 -12.31 7.65 -11.96
N MET A 26 -12.91 8.58 -11.22
CA MET A 26 -14.01 8.26 -10.30
C MET A 26 -15.29 7.86 -11.05
N GLU A 27 -15.58 8.47 -12.20
CA GLU A 27 -16.70 8.05 -13.05
C GLU A 27 -16.50 6.62 -13.61
N ALA A 28 -15.27 6.27 -14.00
CA ALA A 28 -14.99 4.92 -14.47
C ALA A 28 -15.20 3.86 -13.38
N TRP A 29 -14.87 4.19 -12.12
CA TRP A 29 -15.08 3.33 -10.97
C TRP A 29 -16.46 3.47 -10.29
N ARG A 30 -17.34 4.36 -10.78
CA ARG A 30 -18.60 4.70 -10.12
C ARG A 30 -19.44 3.49 -9.66
N PRO A 31 -19.61 2.41 -10.45
CA PRO A 31 -20.38 1.24 -10.02
C PRO A 31 -19.82 0.55 -8.77
N MET A 32 -18.50 0.64 -8.55
CA MET A 32 -17.83 0.08 -7.37
C MET A 32 -17.74 1.12 -6.26
N PHE A 33 -17.24 2.32 -6.54
CA PHE A 33 -17.00 3.36 -5.55
C PHE A 33 -18.27 3.86 -4.86
N SER A 34 -19.42 3.83 -5.54
CA SER A 34 -20.69 4.25 -4.94
C SER A 34 -21.21 3.31 -3.85
N ARG A 35 -20.63 2.10 -3.72
CA ARG A 35 -21.02 1.12 -2.70
C ARG A 35 -20.29 1.29 -1.38
N PHE A 36 -19.09 1.86 -1.41
CA PHE A 36 -18.17 1.90 -0.28
C PHE A 36 -17.92 3.34 0.18
N HIS A 37 -17.40 3.49 1.40
CA HIS A 37 -16.84 4.76 1.83
C HIS A 37 -15.45 4.94 1.21
N LEU A 38 -15.14 6.14 0.73
CA LEU A 38 -13.86 6.48 0.13
C LEU A 38 -13.04 7.37 1.07
N ILE A 39 -11.73 7.14 1.13
CA ILE A 39 -10.76 8.02 1.74
C ILE A 39 -9.86 8.54 0.63
N ILE A 40 -9.99 9.82 0.31
CA ILE A 40 -9.11 10.48 -0.66
C ILE A 40 -8.06 11.26 0.12
N VAL A 41 -6.79 11.01 -0.19
CA VAL A 41 -5.66 11.74 0.39
C VAL A 41 -5.02 12.58 -0.69
N LYS A 42 -5.15 13.90 -0.59
CA LYS A 42 -4.48 14.83 -1.52
C LYS A 42 -2.98 14.81 -1.25
N ASP A 43 -2.18 14.57 -2.29
CA ASP A 43 -0.72 14.71 -2.20
C ASP A 43 -0.37 16.15 -1.73
N PRO A 44 0.43 16.32 -0.66
CA PRO A 44 0.90 17.61 -0.18
C PRO A 44 1.64 18.45 -1.23
N ASP A 45 2.25 17.81 -2.24
CA ASP A 45 2.97 18.49 -3.31
C ASP A 45 2.04 18.98 -4.44
N LEU A 46 0.78 18.52 -4.48
CA LEU A 46 -0.23 18.93 -5.46
C LEU A 46 -0.82 20.31 -5.09
N LYS A 47 -0.47 21.32 -5.88
CA LYS A 47 -0.84 22.72 -5.62
C LYS A 47 -2.27 23.03 -6.03
N GLU A 48 -2.71 22.44 -7.14
CA GLU A 48 -4.04 22.61 -7.69
C GLU A 48 -5.12 22.09 -6.74
N GLU A 49 -6.31 22.66 -6.81
CA GLU A 49 -7.48 22.12 -6.10
C GLU A 49 -7.93 20.81 -6.73
N LEU A 50 -8.40 19.88 -5.89
CA LEU A 50 -8.95 18.62 -6.37
C LEU A 50 -10.35 18.84 -6.94
N LYS A 51 -10.55 18.36 -8.16
CA LYS A 51 -11.86 18.24 -8.79
C LYS A 51 -12.35 16.81 -8.62
N ILE A 52 -13.36 16.65 -7.76
CA ILE A 52 -14.00 15.39 -7.42
C ILE A 52 -15.46 15.45 -7.89
N PRO A 53 -15.95 14.50 -8.69
CA PRO A 53 -17.36 14.44 -9.09
C PRO A 53 -18.27 14.17 -7.88
N GLY A 54 -19.51 14.63 -7.95
CA GLY A 54 -20.48 14.44 -6.88
C GLY A 54 -21.03 13.01 -6.78
N GLY A 55 -21.72 12.73 -5.67
CA GLY A 55 -22.47 11.48 -5.47
C GLY A 55 -21.66 10.33 -4.87
N PHE A 56 -20.55 10.62 -4.20
CA PHE A 56 -19.72 9.64 -3.49
C PHE A 56 -19.72 9.92 -1.98
N ASN A 57 -19.72 8.85 -1.18
CA ASN A 57 -19.52 8.94 0.27
C ASN A 57 -18.02 8.93 0.54
N LEU A 58 -17.43 10.10 0.86
CA LEU A 58 -15.98 10.22 1.01
C LEU A 58 -15.55 11.17 2.11
N ASN A 59 -14.37 10.89 2.66
CA ASN A 59 -13.55 11.82 3.41
C ASN A 59 -12.34 12.27 2.58
N LEU A 60 -12.06 13.57 2.59
CA LEU A 60 -10.88 14.16 1.96
C LEU A 60 -9.89 14.59 3.04
N TYR A 61 -8.65 14.12 2.94
CA TYR A 61 -7.54 14.55 3.77
C TYR A 61 -6.53 15.37 2.97
N THR A 62 -6.05 16.43 3.59
CA THR A 62 -5.07 17.36 3.02
C THR A 62 -3.80 17.40 3.85
N LYS A 63 -2.78 18.12 3.37
CA LYS A 63 -1.57 18.42 4.16
C LYS A 63 -1.89 18.97 5.56
N SER A 64 -2.89 19.85 5.68
CA SER A 64 -3.26 20.41 7.00
C SER A 64 -3.74 19.33 7.96
N ASP A 65 -4.40 18.28 7.48
CA ASP A 65 -4.88 17.19 8.32
C ASP A 65 -3.74 16.25 8.70
N MET A 66 -2.81 16.01 7.78
CA MET A 66 -1.55 15.29 8.07
C MET A 66 -0.76 16.00 9.17
N ASP A 67 -0.56 17.32 9.02
CA ASP A 67 0.20 18.13 9.98
C ASP A 67 -0.44 18.11 11.38
N LYS A 68 -1.78 18.05 11.47
CA LYS A 68 -2.51 17.92 12.75
C LYS A 68 -2.31 16.57 13.41
N VAL A 69 -2.26 15.48 12.63
CA VAL A 69 -2.17 14.11 13.15
C VAL A 69 -0.73 13.76 13.52
N VAL A 70 0.24 14.13 12.69
CA VAL A 70 1.67 13.86 12.91
C VAL A 70 2.26 14.83 13.95
N GLY A 71 1.70 16.04 14.05
CA GLY A 71 2.25 17.12 14.87
C GLY A 71 3.60 17.62 14.37
N LEU A 72 4.25 18.52 15.13
CA LEU A 72 5.62 18.99 14.87
C LEU A 72 6.71 17.98 15.29
N SER A 73 6.33 16.83 15.85
CA SER A 73 7.21 15.93 16.61
C SER A 73 7.78 14.74 15.83
N SER A 74 7.31 14.45 14.61
CA SER A 74 7.87 13.36 13.79
C SER A 74 8.41 13.92 12.49
N SER A 75 9.72 14.21 12.46
CA SER A 75 10.43 14.68 11.25
C SER A 75 10.72 13.56 10.25
N THR A 76 10.39 12.30 10.58
CA THR A 76 10.84 11.11 9.84
C THR A 76 9.78 10.53 8.91
N ILE A 77 8.49 10.64 9.23
CA ILE A 77 7.40 10.14 8.37
C ILE A 77 7.01 11.21 7.34
N SER A 78 7.06 10.86 6.06
CA SER A 78 6.67 11.75 4.97
C SER A 78 5.49 11.17 4.17
N PHE A 79 4.34 11.83 4.24
CA PHE A 79 3.14 11.47 3.46
C PHE A 79 3.06 12.25 2.15
N SER A 80 4.13 12.24 1.35
CA SER A 80 4.15 12.87 0.03
C SER A 80 4.18 11.86 -1.11
N GLY A 81 3.66 12.26 -2.27
CA GLY A 81 3.65 11.43 -3.46
C GLY A 81 2.81 10.18 -3.29
N TYR A 82 3.27 9.06 -3.83
CA TYR A 82 2.58 7.78 -3.71
C TYR A 82 2.38 7.32 -2.25
N SER A 83 3.27 7.71 -1.33
CA SER A 83 3.15 7.34 0.09
C SER A 83 2.08 8.15 0.84
N CYS A 84 1.47 9.18 0.24
CA CYS A 84 0.37 9.89 0.90
C CYS A 84 -0.79 8.92 1.27
N ARG A 85 -1.01 7.86 0.49
CA ARG A 85 -2.02 6.82 0.76
C ARG A 85 -1.90 6.15 2.13
N TYR A 86 -0.68 6.04 2.69
CA TYR A 86 -0.48 5.46 4.03
C TYR A 86 -1.17 6.28 5.10
N PHE A 87 -1.34 7.59 4.89
CA PHE A 87 -2.19 8.42 5.75
C PHE A 87 -3.64 7.94 5.72
N GLY A 88 -4.15 7.55 4.55
CA GLY A 88 -5.48 6.96 4.42
C GLY A 88 -5.61 5.63 5.17
N TYR A 89 -4.55 4.80 5.17
CA TYR A 89 -4.52 3.56 5.94
C TYR A 89 -4.57 3.83 7.44
N LEU A 90 -3.81 4.83 7.91
CA LEU A 90 -3.78 5.29 9.29
C LEU A 90 -5.16 5.77 9.76
N MET A 91 -5.86 6.53 8.91
CA MET A 91 -7.15 7.14 9.25
C MET A 91 -8.36 6.19 9.12
N SER A 92 -8.26 5.14 8.31
CA SER A 92 -9.35 4.18 8.14
C SER A 92 -9.64 3.42 9.44
N ARG A 93 -10.93 3.38 9.82
CA ARG A 93 -11.47 2.59 10.95
C ARG A 93 -12.15 1.31 10.49
N LYS A 94 -12.22 1.07 9.19
CA LYS A 94 -12.88 -0.10 8.61
C LYS A 94 -11.97 -1.32 8.71
N LYS A 95 -12.62 -2.50 8.75
CA LYS A 95 -11.94 -3.78 8.89
C LYS A 95 -11.12 -4.11 7.65
N TYR A 96 -11.60 -3.73 6.47
CA TYR A 96 -10.90 -3.94 5.22
C TYR A 96 -10.59 -2.62 4.53
N ILE A 97 -9.40 -2.55 3.94
CA ILE A 97 -8.97 -1.43 3.11
C ILE A 97 -8.66 -1.97 1.73
N ILE A 98 -9.13 -1.28 0.70
CA ILE A 98 -8.72 -1.45 -0.69
C ILE A 98 -7.99 -0.18 -1.11
N SER A 99 -6.73 -0.29 -1.53
CA SER A 99 -5.97 0.84 -2.06
C SER A 99 -5.99 0.85 -3.58
N ILE A 100 -6.31 2.00 -4.18
CA ILE A 100 -6.34 2.19 -5.64
C ILE A 100 -5.68 3.52 -5.99
N ASP A 101 -4.72 3.49 -6.91
CA ASP A 101 -4.12 4.70 -7.48
C ASP A 101 -5.09 5.49 -8.37
N ASP A 102 -4.97 6.81 -8.38
CA ASP A 102 -5.80 7.72 -9.18
C ASP A 102 -5.58 7.65 -10.71
N ASP A 103 -4.56 6.91 -11.16
CA ASP A 103 -4.25 6.63 -12.58
C ASP A 103 -4.63 5.21 -13.04
N CYS A 104 -5.26 4.43 -12.15
CA CYS A 104 -5.64 3.04 -12.40
C CYS A 104 -7.14 2.95 -12.71
N LEU A 105 -7.48 2.64 -13.95
CA LEU A 105 -8.86 2.44 -14.39
C LEU A 105 -9.28 0.97 -14.21
N PRO A 106 -10.59 0.68 -14.10
CA PRO A 106 -11.05 -0.69 -14.16
C PRO A 106 -10.61 -1.33 -15.48
N ALA A 107 -10.14 -2.58 -15.43
CA ALA A 107 -9.88 -3.31 -16.66
C ALA A 107 -11.17 -3.54 -17.44
N LYS A 108 -11.05 -3.51 -18.78
CA LYS A 108 -12.16 -3.75 -19.70
C LYS A 108 -11.82 -4.84 -20.70
N ASP A 109 -12.81 -5.62 -21.08
CA ASP A 109 -12.69 -6.67 -22.08
C ASP A 109 -12.60 -6.07 -23.51
N SER A 110 -12.44 -6.92 -24.53
CA SER A 110 -12.35 -6.47 -25.92
C SER A 110 -13.64 -5.81 -26.46
N LYS A 111 -14.73 -5.85 -25.70
CA LYS A 111 -16.02 -5.21 -26.02
C LYS A 111 -16.24 -3.94 -25.19
N GLY A 112 -15.31 -3.57 -24.31
CA GLY A 112 -15.40 -2.39 -23.46
C GLY A 112 -16.17 -2.63 -22.15
N GLU A 113 -16.56 -3.86 -21.85
CA GLU A 113 -17.25 -4.23 -20.61
C GLU A 113 -16.23 -4.40 -19.47
N LEU A 114 -16.61 -4.01 -18.24
CA LEU A 114 -15.76 -4.19 -17.07
C LEU A 114 -15.35 -5.67 -16.93
N THR A 115 -14.04 -5.93 -16.89
CA THR A 115 -13.48 -7.27 -16.79
C THR A 115 -12.50 -7.38 -15.65
N ASP A 116 -12.43 -8.57 -15.09
CA ASP A 116 -11.32 -9.00 -14.27
C ASP A 116 -10.18 -9.42 -15.22
N ALA A 117 -9.05 -8.68 -15.25
CA ALA A 117 -8.06 -8.79 -16.34
C ALA A 117 -7.21 -10.08 -16.35
N ALA A 118 -7.61 -11.15 -15.66
CA ALA A 118 -7.02 -12.49 -15.82
C ALA A 118 -7.72 -13.37 -16.86
N LEU A 119 -8.87 -12.96 -17.42
CA LEU A 119 -9.67 -13.89 -18.23
C LEU A 119 -9.99 -13.31 -19.61
N LYS A 120 -9.71 -14.11 -20.65
CA LYS A 120 -10.15 -13.80 -22.01
C LYS A 120 -11.68 -13.59 -22.01
N PRO A 121 -12.20 -12.56 -22.69
CA PRO A 121 -13.63 -12.19 -22.69
C PRO A 121 -14.60 -13.34 -23.00
N SER A 122 -14.16 -14.30 -23.83
CA SER A 122 -14.95 -15.46 -24.28
C SER A 122 -14.75 -16.74 -23.47
N ALA A 123 -13.79 -16.78 -22.54
CA ALA A 123 -13.44 -17.95 -21.74
C ALA A 123 -13.53 -17.59 -20.25
N ARG A 124 -14.77 -17.43 -19.77
CA ARG A 124 -15.06 -17.12 -18.37
C ARG A 124 -14.72 -18.34 -17.51
N ASN A 125 -13.64 -18.25 -16.75
CA ASN A 125 -13.38 -19.21 -15.69
C ASN A 125 -13.59 -18.54 -14.32
N SER A 126 -14.85 -18.51 -13.89
CA SER A 126 -15.26 -17.86 -12.62
C SER A 126 -14.72 -18.54 -11.37
N ARG A 127 -14.08 -19.72 -11.50
CA ARG A 127 -13.55 -20.51 -10.37
C ARG A 127 -12.06 -20.79 -10.44
N TYR A 128 -11.41 -20.59 -11.59
CA TYR A 128 -9.97 -20.87 -11.73
C TYR A 128 -9.10 -19.71 -11.27
N VAL A 129 -9.64 -18.48 -11.23
CA VAL A 129 -9.05 -17.38 -10.47
C VAL A 129 -8.99 -17.69 -8.97
N ASP A 130 -9.93 -18.49 -8.45
CA ASP A 130 -9.91 -19.00 -7.08
C ASP A 130 -8.96 -20.21 -6.90
N ALA A 131 -8.53 -20.84 -7.98
CA ALA A 131 -7.85 -22.15 -8.00
C ALA A 131 -6.33 -22.08 -7.71
N VAL A 132 -5.87 -21.04 -6.99
CA VAL A 132 -4.58 -20.88 -6.29
C VAL A 132 -3.72 -19.75 -6.87
N LEU A 133 -3.77 -18.62 -6.16
CA LEU A 133 -2.77 -17.55 -6.16
C LEU A 133 -2.28 -17.29 -4.72
N THR A 134 -2.14 -18.36 -3.92
CA THR A 134 -1.56 -18.25 -2.56
C THR A 134 -0.06 -18.05 -2.66
N VAL A 135 0.46 -17.02 -2.01
CA VAL A 135 1.90 -16.84 -1.87
C VAL A 135 2.39 -17.82 -0.79
N PRO A 136 3.31 -18.75 -1.09
CA PRO A 136 3.79 -19.73 -0.11
C PRO A 136 4.41 -19.06 1.12
N ALA A 137 4.33 -19.74 2.27
CA ALA A 137 5.06 -19.32 3.46
C ALA A 137 6.56 -19.19 3.13
N ARG A 138 7.19 -18.13 3.61
CA ARG A 138 8.60 -17.77 3.42
C ARG A 138 9.02 -17.39 1.99
N ALA A 139 8.13 -17.45 1.01
CA ALA A 139 8.35 -16.80 -0.28
C ALA A 139 8.18 -15.29 -0.11
N MET A 140 9.18 -14.49 -0.51
CA MET A 140 9.10 -13.03 -0.45
C MET A 140 8.13 -12.51 -1.51
N LEU A 141 7.38 -11.47 -1.14
CA LEU A 141 6.40 -10.82 -2.00
C LEU A 141 6.78 -9.35 -2.17
N PRO A 142 7.28 -8.92 -3.33
CA PRO A 142 7.24 -7.51 -3.67
C PRO A 142 5.76 -7.12 -3.82
N LEU A 143 5.33 -6.14 -3.03
CA LEU A 143 3.97 -5.62 -3.06
C LEU A 143 3.93 -4.44 -4.04
N SER A 144 2.82 -4.27 -4.74
CA SER A 144 2.54 -3.01 -5.43
C SER A 144 1.58 -2.22 -4.56
N GLY A 145 1.89 -0.99 -4.17
CA GLY A 145 1.05 -0.20 -3.25
C GLY A 145 -0.30 0.26 -3.81
N ILE A 146 -0.59 -0.09 -5.06
CA ILE A 146 -1.54 0.56 -5.97
C ILE A 146 -2.81 -0.24 -6.22
N ASN A 147 -2.82 -1.50 -5.75
CA ASN A 147 -3.93 -2.42 -5.89
C ASN A 147 -3.79 -3.54 -4.85
N ILE A 148 -4.06 -3.17 -3.60
CA ILE A 148 -3.96 -4.09 -2.46
C ILE A 148 -5.26 -4.05 -1.69
N ALA A 149 -5.69 -5.21 -1.22
CA ALA A 149 -6.76 -5.34 -0.26
C ALA A 149 -6.22 -6.05 0.98
N PHE A 150 -6.51 -5.52 2.15
CA PHE A 150 -6.04 -6.12 3.39
C PHE A 150 -7.02 -5.94 4.54
N ASN A 151 -6.92 -6.85 5.52
CA ASN A 151 -7.56 -6.66 6.81
C ASN A 151 -6.70 -5.69 7.63
N ASN A 152 -7.27 -4.52 7.89
CA ASN A 152 -6.63 -3.41 8.58
C ASN A 152 -6.25 -3.75 10.02
N GLU A 153 -7.08 -4.52 10.71
CA GLU A 153 -6.82 -4.95 12.09
C GLU A 153 -5.68 -5.97 12.16
N LEU A 154 -5.55 -6.82 11.14
CA LEU A 154 -4.56 -7.91 11.15
C LEU A 154 -3.18 -7.46 10.68
N ILE A 155 -3.09 -6.60 9.66
CA ILE A 155 -1.81 -6.25 9.03
C ILE A 155 -1.60 -4.76 8.79
N GLY A 156 -2.56 -3.89 9.12
CA GLY A 156 -2.47 -2.44 8.89
C GLY A 156 -1.14 -1.81 9.34
N PRO A 157 -0.62 -2.11 10.55
CA PRO A 157 0.69 -1.61 10.99
C PRO A 157 1.87 -2.00 10.09
N ALA A 158 1.77 -3.11 9.35
CA ALA A 158 2.81 -3.61 8.46
C ALA A 158 2.79 -2.95 7.07
N LEU A 159 1.75 -2.15 6.74
CA LEU A 159 1.68 -1.33 5.54
C LEU A 159 2.16 0.08 5.89
N LEU A 160 3.44 0.37 5.66
CA LEU A 160 4.14 1.50 6.29
C LEU A 160 5.09 2.27 5.33
N PRO A 161 5.25 3.59 5.46
CA PRO A 161 6.11 4.41 4.58
C PRO A 161 7.53 4.61 5.13
N ALA A 162 8.38 3.57 5.13
CA ALA A 162 9.71 3.65 5.79
C ALA A 162 10.93 3.72 4.87
N PHE A 163 10.99 2.92 3.81
CA PHE A 163 12.21 2.79 3.00
C PHE A 163 12.07 3.56 1.69
N ARG A 164 12.45 4.84 1.75
CA ARG A 164 12.31 5.79 0.64
C ARG A 164 13.68 6.34 0.22
N LEU A 165 14.04 6.28 -1.06
CA LEU A 165 15.25 6.92 -1.57
C LEU A 165 15.07 8.45 -1.61
N ALA A 166 16.16 9.20 -1.55
CA ALA A 166 16.12 10.68 -1.49
C ALA A 166 15.43 11.35 -2.69
N LYS A 167 15.38 10.67 -3.85
CA LYS A 167 14.73 11.17 -5.07
C LYS A 167 13.34 10.57 -5.30
N GLU A 168 12.88 9.64 -4.44
CA GLU A 168 11.60 8.95 -4.62
C GLU A 168 10.40 9.78 -4.15
N GLY A 169 9.26 9.50 -4.77
CA GLY A 169 7.94 9.94 -4.33
C GLY A 169 7.11 10.55 -5.46
N LYS A 170 7.71 11.04 -6.54
CA LYS A 170 6.97 11.75 -7.61
C LYS A 170 6.66 10.87 -8.81
N PHE A 171 7.44 9.83 -9.03
CA PHE A 171 7.21 8.85 -10.07
C PHE A 171 6.86 7.50 -9.45
N ARG A 172 6.15 6.64 -10.19
CA ARG A 172 5.76 5.32 -9.68
C ARG A 172 6.90 4.31 -9.72
N TRP A 173 7.80 4.51 -10.67
CA TRP A 173 9.06 3.80 -10.80
C TRP A 173 10.10 4.44 -9.87
N GLU A 174 9.70 4.63 -8.63
CA GLU A 174 10.47 5.18 -7.52
C GLU A 174 9.86 4.54 -6.25
N THR A 175 9.69 3.21 -6.26
CA THR A 175 8.90 2.48 -5.24
C THR A 175 9.64 1.30 -4.62
N VAL A 176 10.92 1.47 -4.27
CA VAL A 176 11.54 0.49 -3.35
C VAL A 176 10.82 0.42 -2.01
N GLU A 177 10.10 1.48 -1.64
CA GLU A 177 9.21 1.51 -0.49
C GLU A 177 8.10 0.46 -0.58
N ASP A 178 7.51 0.25 -1.76
CA ASP A 178 6.46 -0.75 -1.96
C ASP A 178 7.02 -2.16 -1.84
N ILE A 179 8.22 -2.39 -2.38
CA ILE A 179 8.95 -3.66 -2.27
C ILE A 179 9.26 -3.96 -0.80
N TRP A 180 9.85 -2.98 -0.09
CA TRP A 180 10.16 -3.08 1.34
C TRP A 180 8.91 -3.37 2.16
N THR A 181 7.84 -2.63 1.92
CA THR A 181 6.55 -2.80 2.61
C THR A 181 5.97 -4.19 2.37
N GLY A 182 6.08 -4.69 1.14
CA GLY A 182 5.67 -6.05 0.80
C GLY A 182 6.44 -7.13 1.55
N MET A 183 7.76 -6.96 1.69
CA MET A 183 8.60 -7.88 2.46
C MET A 183 8.27 -7.84 3.95
N CYS A 184 8.11 -6.64 4.54
CA CYS A 184 7.63 -6.46 5.90
C CYS A 184 6.29 -7.18 6.11
N ALA A 185 5.28 -6.84 5.31
CA ALA A 185 3.94 -7.43 5.40
C ALA A 185 4.00 -8.97 5.26
N LYS A 186 4.87 -9.49 4.40
CA LYS A 186 5.02 -10.93 4.22
C LYS A 186 5.62 -11.63 5.43
N VAL A 187 6.66 -11.06 6.03
CA VAL A 187 7.26 -11.58 7.28
C VAL A 187 6.22 -11.58 8.40
N VAL A 188 5.48 -10.49 8.57
CA VAL A 188 4.39 -10.39 9.57
C VAL A 188 3.31 -11.44 9.31
N CYS A 189 2.85 -11.58 8.06
CA CYS A 189 1.82 -12.56 7.72
C CYS A 189 2.28 -13.99 8.01
N ASP A 190 3.50 -14.35 7.62
CA ASP A 190 4.02 -15.70 7.85
C ASP A 190 4.14 -16.02 9.34
N HIS A 191 4.63 -15.06 10.14
CA HIS A 191 4.77 -15.22 11.58
C HIS A 191 3.40 -15.39 12.28
N LEU A 192 2.44 -14.54 11.93
CA LEU A 192 1.08 -14.57 12.48
C LEU A 192 0.18 -15.64 11.81
N ARG A 193 0.74 -16.47 10.92
CA ARG A 193 0.04 -17.55 10.19
C ARG A 193 -1.15 -17.05 9.36
N LEU A 194 -1.02 -15.86 8.80
CA LEU A 194 -2.00 -15.21 7.93
C LEU A 194 -1.73 -15.57 6.46
N GLY A 195 -2.80 -15.80 5.71
CA GLY A 195 -2.71 -16.11 4.29
C GLY A 195 -2.53 -14.87 3.43
N VAL A 196 -1.62 -14.93 2.46
CA VAL A 196 -1.45 -13.90 1.44
C VAL A 196 -1.85 -14.46 0.07
N LYS A 197 -2.64 -13.67 -0.66
CA LYS A 197 -3.07 -13.97 -2.02
C LYS A 197 -2.54 -12.89 -2.96
N SER A 198 -1.95 -13.29 -4.07
CA SER A 198 -1.73 -12.41 -5.22
C SER A 198 -2.90 -12.56 -6.19
N GLY A 199 -3.17 -11.60 -7.06
CA GLY A 199 -4.21 -11.75 -8.09
C GLY A 199 -5.26 -10.65 -8.11
N ILE A 200 -6.47 -11.06 -8.47
CA ILE A 200 -7.64 -10.23 -8.76
C ILE A 200 -7.97 -9.19 -7.66
N PRO A 201 -8.53 -8.01 -8.02
CA PRO A 201 -8.87 -7.57 -9.37
C PRO A 201 -7.65 -7.04 -10.11
N TYR A 202 -7.61 -7.17 -11.43
CA TYR A 202 -6.57 -6.51 -12.23
C TYR A 202 -7.06 -5.12 -12.67
N VAL A 203 -6.20 -4.11 -12.51
CA VAL A 203 -6.45 -2.73 -12.95
C VAL A 203 -5.73 -2.44 -14.25
N TRP A 204 -6.31 -1.58 -15.09
CA TRP A 204 -5.66 -1.05 -16.29
C TRP A 204 -5.04 0.31 -15.97
N ARG A 205 -3.73 0.43 -16.14
CA ARG A 205 -3.04 1.70 -15.93
C ARG A 205 -2.87 2.43 -17.25
N GLN A 206 -3.07 3.75 -17.24
CA GLN A 206 -2.58 4.57 -18.35
C GLN A 206 -1.06 4.68 -18.26
N GLU A 207 -0.33 4.01 -19.15
CA GLU A 207 1.13 4.08 -19.19
C GLU A 207 1.61 5.53 -19.36
N ARG A 208 2.54 5.96 -18.49
CA ARG A 208 3.21 7.26 -18.57
C ARG A 208 4.72 7.11 -18.38
N GLY A 209 5.49 7.15 -19.46
CA GLY A 209 6.96 7.22 -19.42
C GLY A 209 7.69 5.95 -19.89
N SER A 210 9.03 6.02 -19.92
CA SER A 210 9.89 4.93 -20.37
C SER A 210 10.32 4.03 -19.21
N ALA A 211 10.05 2.72 -19.30
CA ALA A 211 10.49 1.73 -18.32
C ALA A 211 12.02 1.72 -18.11
N VAL A 212 12.79 2.01 -19.17
CA VAL A 212 14.26 2.04 -19.09
C VAL A 212 14.77 3.30 -18.40
N GLU A 213 14.17 4.46 -18.67
CA GLU A 213 14.54 5.72 -18.00
C GLU A 213 14.20 5.67 -16.51
N SER A 214 13.10 4.99 -16.20
CA SER A 214 12.63 4.68 -14.86
C SER A 214 13.62 3.83 -14.08
N LEU A 215 14.03 2.69 -14.65
CA LEU A 215 15.02 1.80 -14.03
C LEU A 215 16.36 2.50 -13.76
N LYS A 216 16.77 3.43 -14.64
CA LYS A 216 17.99 4.24 -14.42
C LYS A 216 17.90 5.15 -13.18
N LYS A 217 16.70 5.65 -12.85
CA LYS A 217 16.48 6.45 -11.64
C LYS A 217 16.48 5.58 -10.38
N GLU A 218 16.00 4.35 -10.48
CA GLU A 218 15.88 3.39 -9.38
C GLU A 218 17.15 2.56 -9.13
N TRP A 219 18.21 2.73 -9.93
CA TRP A 219 19.37 1.85 -9.87
C TRP A 219 19.99 1.75 -8.47
N GLU A 220 20.00 2.85 -7.71
CA GLU A 220 20.42 2.86 -6.30
C GLU A 220 19.57 1.91 -5.45
N GLY A 221 18.25 1.99 -5.57
CA GLY A 221 17.31 1.12 -4.88
C GLY A 221 17.42 -0.35 -5.30
N VAL A 222 17.63 -0.61 -6.60
CA VAL A 222 17.88 -1.96 -7.13
C VAL A 222 19.16 -2.55 -6.54
N GLN A 223 20.24 -1.76 -6.42
CA GLN A 223 21.47 -2.23 -5.79
C GLN A 223 21.29 -2.61 -4.32
N LEU A 224 20.48 -1.84 -3.57
CA LEU A 224 20.18 -2.14 -2.17
C LEU A 224 19.40 -3.45 -2.01
N MET A 225 18.72 -3.95 -3.05
CA MET A 225 17.99 -5.23 -2.98
C MET A 225 18.89 -6.44 -2.71
N GLU A 226 20.18 -6.37 -3.06
CA GLU A 226 21.17 -7.43 -2.75
C GLU A 226 21.38 -7.61 -1.24
N GLU A 227 21.13 -6.58 -0.43
CA GLU A 227 21.18 -6.65 1.03
C GLU A 227 19.78 -6.86 1.63
N VAL A 228 18.77 -6.19 1.07
CA VAL A 228 17.39 -6.22 1.57
C VAL A 228 16.75 -7.61 1.42
N VAL A 229 16.88 -8.26 0.26
CA VAL A 229 16.23 -9.55 0.02
C VAL A 229 16.76 -10.65 0.95
N PRO A 230 18.09 -10.87 1.07
CA PRO A 230 18.61 -11.87 1.99
C PRO A 230 18.29 -11.57 3.46
N PHE A 231 18.28 -10.29 3.85
CA PHE A 231 17.85 -9.87 5.19
C PHE A 231 16.42 -10.34 5.48
N PHE A 232 15.43 -9.97 4.67
CA PHE A 232 14.04 -10.36 4.93
C PHE A 232 13.82 -11.88 4.86
N GLN A 233 14.61 -12.61 4.07
CA GLN A 233 14.60 -14.08 4.07
C GLN A 233 15.15 -14.68 5.38
N SER A 234 16.08 -13.98 6.05
CA SER A 234 16.72 -14.43 7.29
C SER A 234 15.90 -14.08 8.54
N VAL A 235 15.13 -12.99 8.53
CA VAL A 235 14.35 -12.50 9.70
C VAL A 235 13.50 -13.62 10.31
N ARG A 236 13.65 -13.81 11.62
CA ARG A 236 12.80 -14.66 12.46
C ARG A 236 12.34 -13.82 13.64
N LEU A 237 11.02 -13.72 13.82
CA LEU A 237 10.43 -12.98 14.91
C LEU A 237 10.23 -13.90 16.13
N SER A 238 10.23 -13.31 17.31
CA SER A 238 9.99 -14.01 18.57
C SER A 238 8.54 -14.50 18.65
N GLU A 239 8.32 -15.61 19.36
CA GLU A 239 6.96 -16.06 19.70
C GLU A 239 6.19 -15.04 20.56
N ALA A 240 6.89 -14.09 21.18
CA ALA A 240 6.30 -12.98 21.92
C ALA A 240 5.62 -11.93 21.01
N ALA A 241 6.03 -11.84 19.73
CA ALA A 241 5.41 -10.93 18.77
C ALA A 241 4.09 -11.51 18.27
N VAL A 242 2.98 -11.13 18.91
CA VAL A 242 1.65 -11.69 18.62
C VAL A 242 0.73 -10.72 17.87
N THR A 243 1.16 -9.48 17.67
CA THR A 243 0.46 -8.45 16.88
C THR A 243 1.33 -7.96 15.72
N ALA A 244 0.71 -7.33 14.72
CA ALA A 244 1.46 -6.71 13.62
C ALA A 244 2.38 -5.58 14.12
N GLU A 245 1.96 -4.83 15.14
CA GLU A 245 2.78 -3.80 15.78
C GLU A 245 4.04 -4.39 16.43
N ASP A 246 3.91 -5.50 17.17
CA ASP A 246 5.05 -6.17 17.80
C ASP A 246 6.01 -6.71 16.73
N CYS A 247 5.45 -7.31 15.68
CA CYS A 247 6.26 -7.83 14.57
C CYS A 247 7.05 -6.72 13.88
N VAL A 248 6.41 -5.59 13.55
CA VAL A 248 7.08 -4.45 12.90
C VAL A 248 8.16 -3.85 13.82
N ALA A 249 7.92 -3.78 15.13
CA ALA A 249 8.92 -3.31 16.08
C ALA A 249 10.17 -4.22 16.12
N GLU A 250 9.99 -5.55 16.11
CA GLU A 250 11.09 -6.50 16.04
C GLU A 250 11.83 -6.48 14.69
N ILE A 251 11.11 -6.30 13.57
CA ILE A 251 11.74 -6.09 12.26
C ILE A 251 12.58 -4.81 12.30
N ALA A 252 12.05 -3.70 12.82
CA ALA A 252 12.78 -2.44 12.92
C ALA A 252 14.08 -2.58 13.74
N ALA A 253 14.03 -3.27 14.88
CA ALA A 253 15.22 -3.57 15.68
C ALA A 253 16.24 -4.40 14.90
N SER A 254 15.78 -5.43 14.17
CA SER A 254 16.64 -6.26 13.32
C SER A 254 17.28 -5.47 12.17
N VAL A 255 16.54 -4.52 11.57
CA VAL A 255 17.07 -3.62 10.54
C VAL A 255 18.16 -2.73 11.12
N THR A 256 17.95 -2.14 12.30
CA THR A 256 18.96 -1.32 12.98
C THR A 256 20.25 -2.10 13.23
N GLU A 257 20.14 -3.33 13.73
CA GLU A 257 21.29 -4.16 14.09
C GLU A 257 22.05 -4.69 12.86
N GLN A 258 21.33 -5.21 11.86
CA GLN A 258 21.94 -5.97 10.76
C GLN A 258 22.21 -5.12 9.52
N LEU A 259 21.36 -4.13 9.23
CA LEU A 259 21.47 -3.30 8.05
C LEU A 259 21.91 -1.86 8.37
N GLY A 260 21.64 -1.35 9.58
CA GLY A 260 21.84 0.06 9.93
C GLY A 260 23.26 0.59 9.71
N HIS A 261 24.28 -0.26 9.84
CA HIS A 261 25.68 0.11 9.62
C HIS A 261 26.12 0.12 8.14
N SER A 262 25.41 -0.60 7.27
CA SER A 262 25.77 -0.73 5.84
C SER A 262 25.41 0.53 5.05
N ASN A 263 24.23 1.10 5.33
CA ASN A 263 23.71 2.28 4.65
C ASN A 263 22.85 3.12 5.61
N PRO A 264 23.09 4.45 5.73
CA PRO A 264 22.27 5.34 6.57
C PRO A 264 20.76 5.31 6.27
N MET A 265 20.38 4.91 5.06
CA MET A 265 19.00 4.76 4.66
C MET A 265 18.28 3.66 5.45
N PHE A 266 18.94 2.54 5.78
CA PHE A 266 18.35 1.48 6.58
C PHE A 266 18.16 1.92 8.03
N ALA A 267 19.10 2.67 8.59
CA ALA A 267 18.95 3.25 9.92
C ALA A 267 17.73 4.19 9.97
N ARG A 268 17.58 5.08 8.98
CA ARG A 268 16.41 5.95 8.86
C ARG A 268 15.12 5.16 8.66
N ALA A 269 15.13 4.11 7.86
CA ALA A 269 13.96 3.26 7.67
C ALA A 269 13.52 2.60 8.97
N ALA A 270 14.45 2.07 9.77
CA ALA A 270 14.15 1.51 11.08
C ALA A 270 13.56 2.55 12.05
N GLU A 271 14.11 3.77 12.10
CA GLU A 271 13.55 4.87 12.87
C GLU A 271 12.12 5.20 12.43
N THR A 272 11.87 5.30 11.13
CA THR A 272 10.54 5.56 10.56
C THR A 272 9.55 4.43 10.88
N MET A 273 9.98 3.17 10.87
CA MET A 273 9.13 2.03 11.28
C MET A 273 8.69 2.15 12.74
N VAL A 274 9.60 2.52 13.65
CA VAL A 274 9.29 2.72 15.07
C VAL A 274 8.31 3.88 15.26
N GLU A 275 8.56 5.02 14.60
CA GLU A 275 7.67 6.18 14.66
C GLU A 275 6.29 5.88 14.06
N TRP A 276 6.24 5.10 12.97
CA TRP A 276 4.98 4.66 12.38
C TRP A 276 4.14 3.86 13.35
N ILE A 277 4.74 2.91 14.10
CA ILE A 277 4.01 2.13 15.11
C ILE A 277 3.51 3.01 16.26
N LYS A 278 4.30 3.99 16.70
CA LYS A 278 3.85 4.96 17.71
C LYS A 278 2.65 5.76 17.22
N LEU A 279 2.73 6.30 16.01
CA LEU A 279 1.66 7.06 15.38
C LEU A 279 0.40 6.21 15.18
N TRP A 280 0.56 4.98 14.69
CA TRP A 280 -0.55 4.03 14.51
C TRP A 280 -1.27 3.78 15.83
N LYS A 281 -0.54 3.47 16.92
CA LYS A 281 -1.13 3.26 18.25
C LYS A 281 -1.83 4.51 18.78
N GLN A 282 -1.21 5.69 18.62
CA GLN A 282 -1.80 6.96 19.03
C GLN A 282 -3.14 7.19 18.32
N VAL A 283 -3.16 7.06 16.98
CA VAL A 283 -4.38 7.25 16.20
C VAL A 283 -5.41 6.19 16.54
N ARG A 284 -5.05 4.92 16.78
CA ARG A 284 -6.00 3.85 17.14
C ARG A 284 -6.61 4.00 18.53
N SER A 285 -5.96 4.74 19.42
CA SER A 285 -6.46 5.01 20.78
C SER A 285 -7.50 6.14 20.89
N GLN A 286 -7.73 6.88 19.80
CA GLN A 286 -8.71 7.97 19.70
C GLN A 286 -10.06 7.48 19.19
#